data_AF-A0A8X6RCE6-F1
#
_entry.id   AF-A0A8X6RCE6-F1
#
_cell.length_a   1.000
_cell.length_b   1.000
_cell.length_c   1.000
_cell.angle_alpha   90.00
_cell.angle_beta   90.00
_cell.angle_gamma   90.00
#
_symmetry.space_group_name_H-M   'P 1'
#
loop_
_entity.id
_entity.type
_entity.pdbx_description
1 polymer ?
#
loop_
_entity_poly.entity_id
_entity_poly.type
_entity_poly.pdbx_seq_one_letter_code
_entity_poly.pdbx_strand_id
1 'polypeptide(L)'
;MLQTDSNIVLAWIQRSPEQLKTFIGNRIKIIQRLTQNCQWNHVSSNENPADLISRELNASDISSKQLWWHGPDFLREELEANPIGFERITSDSDYLKELKPAIVLLTSCKFSLIDDLSKRSNNYTKLLHILSYMFRFFHNSRNPSVKSSCQLDYSEVNEAELCLIKNLQASAFQEEIEFLAKSSCNSKKSFMPPRAPNVGGLWEAGVKSFKFYLKRAVGNLKMTLEEFLTIITQIEGILNSRPITPLSEDIDDLEVLTPGHFLIGRPITSISELS
;
A
#
# COMPACT_ATOMS: atom_id res chain seq x y z
N MET A 1 -41.67 -21.97 20.69
CA MET A 1 -40.39 -22.58 20.23
C MET A 1 -40.60 -23.10 18.83
N LEU A 2 -39.63 -22.91 17.93
CA LEU A 2 -39.68 -23.36 16.53
C LEU A 2 -38.56 -24.36 16.26
N GLN A 3 -38.77 -25.26 15.30
CA GLN A 3 -37.83 -26.34 15.00
C GLN A 3 -37.51 -26.42 13.51
N THR A 4 -36.26 -26.77 13.20
CA THR A 4 -35.77 -27.03 11.84
C THR A 4 -34.92 -28.29 11.87
N ASP A 5 -35.05 -29.12 10.85
CA ASP A 5 -34.20 -30.30 10.65
C ASP A 5 -32.90 -29.99 9.90
N SER A 6 -32.78 -28.77 9.37
CA SER A 6 -31.56 -28.30 8.73
C SER A 6 -30.65 -27.54 9.70
N ASN A 7 -29.50 -28.16 10.01
CA ASN A 7 -28.43 -27.54 10.79
C ASN A 7 -27.83 -26.29 10.12
N ILE A 8 -27.72 -26.29 8.79
CA ILE A 8 -27.18 -25.14 8.04
C ILE A 8 -28.16 -23.96 8.12
N VAL A 9 -29.46 -24.20 7.98
CA VAL A 9 -30.50 -23.17 8.12
C VAL A 9 -30.50 -22.61 9.54
N LEU A 10 -30.38 -23.48 10.56
CA LEU A 10 -30.29 -23.03 11.95
C LEU A 10 -29.08 -22.10 12.15
N ALA A 11 -27.92 -22.43 11.59
CA ALA A 11 -26.74 -21.57 11.63
C ALA A 11 -26.96 -20.23 10.89
N TRP A 12 -27.67 -20.23 9.76
CA TRP A 12 -28.01 -18.98 9.07
C TRP A 12 -28.97 -18.10 9.88
N ILE A 13 -29.95 -18.68 10.58
CA ILE A 13 -30.92 -17.93 11.41
C ILE A 13 -30.20 -17.19 12.55
N GLN A 14 -29.11 -17.74 13.08
CA GLN A 14 -28.32 -17.13 14.14
C GLN A 14 -27.37 -16.02 13.66
N ARG A 15 -27.29 -15.75 12.34
CA ARG A 15 -26.35 -14.80 11.74
C ARG A 15 -27.03 -13.53 11.23
N SER A 16 -26.23 -12.47 11.04
CA SER A 16 -26.68 -11.25 10.34
C SER A 16 -26.99 -11.55 8.86
N PRO A 17 -28.21 -11.24 8.36
CA PRO A 17 -28.61 -11.46 6.97
C PRO A 17 -27.71 -10.78 5.94
N GLU A 18 -27.08 -9.66 6.32
CA GLU A 18 -26.24 -8.85 5.44
C GLU A 18 -24.97 -9.60 4.98
N GLN A 19 -24.53 -10.58 5.77
CA GLN A 19 -23.34 -11.40 5.52
C GLN A 19 -23.62 -12.58 4.57
N LEU A 20 -24.89 -12.93 4.33
CA LEU A 20 -25.33 -14.04 3.49
C LEU A 20 -25.62 -13.55 2.07
N LYS A 21 -25.44 -14.41 1.05
CA LYS A 21 -25.86 -14.09 -0.33
C LYS A 21 -27.32 -13.66 -0.38
N THR A 22 -27.65 -12.78 -1.33
CA THR A 22 -28.93 -12.08 -1.43
C THR A 22 -30.16 -12.99 -1.28
N PHE A 23 -30.15 -14.16 -1.92
CA PHE A 23 -31.27 -15.10 -1.87
C PHE A 23 -31.55 -15.63 -0.45
N ILE A 24 -30.50 -16.02 0.28
CA ILE A 24 -30.59 -16.56 1.63
C ILE A 24 -30.81 -15.42 2.63
N GLY A 25 -30.02 -14.35 2.53
CA GLY A 25 -30.15 -13.18 3.39
C GLY A 25 -31.58 -12.61 3.41
N ASN A 26 -32.23 -12.50 2.25
CA ASN A 26 -33.62 -12.04 2.18
C ASN A 26 -34.60 -12.96 2.93
N ARG A 27 -34.41 -14.28 2.86
CA ARG A 27 -35.26 -15.26 3.57
C ARG A 27 -35.01 -15.26 5.06
N ILE A 28 -33.75 -15.23 5.48
CA ILE A 28 -33.37 -15.16 6.89
C ILE A 28 -33.90 -13.86 7.51
N LYS A 29 -33.85 -12.74 6.78
CA LYS A 29 -34.43 -11.48 7.23
C LYS A 29 -35.95 -11.58 7.47
N ILE A 30 -36.68 -12.28 6.60
CA ILE A 30 -38.11 -12.54 6.79
C ILE A 30 -38.34 -13.43 8.01
N ILE A 31 -37.60 -14.54 8.13
CA ILE A 31 -37.70 -15.48 9.25
C ILE A 31 -37.43 -14.75 10.57
N GLN A 32 -36.29 -14.09 10.70
CA GLN A 32 -35.92 -13.33 11.91
C GLN A 32 -36.96 -12.27 12.26
N ARG A 33 -37.51 -11.55 11.26
CA ARG A 33 -38.58 -10.56 11.49
C ARG A 33 -39.86 -11.20 12.03
N LEU A 34 -40.26 -12.37 11.51
CA LEU A 34 -41.48 -13.05 11.94
C LEU A 34 -41.30 -13.81 13.26
N THR A 35 -40.07 -14.13 13.64
CA THR A 35 -39.76 -15.02 14.78
C THR A 35 -38.90 -14.35 15.85
N GLN A 36 -38.99 -13.02 16.02
CA GLN A 36 -38.14 -12.25 16.95
C GLN A 36 -38.18 -12.75 18.40
N ASN A 37 -39.32 -13.30 18.83
CA ASN A 37 -39.54 -13.79 20.20
C ASN A 37 -39.58 -15.33 20.29
N CYS A 38 -39.07 -16.02 19.25
CA CYS A 38 -39.07 -17.48 19.20
C CYS A 38 -37.65 -18.02 19.22
N GLN A 39 -37.39 -18.99 20.10
CA GLN A 39 -36.18 -19.79 20.05
C GLN A 39 -36.31 -20.87 18.97
N TRP A 40 -35.27 -20.98 18.12
CA TRP A 40 -35.13 -22.01 17.10
C TRP A 40 -34.19 -23.11 17.59
N ASN A 41 -34.63 -24.37 17.48
CA ASN A 41 -33.85 -25.55 17.83
C ASN A 41 -33.77 -26.52 16.64
N HIS A 42 -32.79 -27.42 16.67
CA HIS A 42 -32.69 -28.50 15.69
C HIS A 42 -33.57 -29.69 16.10
N VAL A 43 -34.24 -30.30 15.13
CA VAL A 43 -34.89 -31.62 15.28
C VAL A 43 -34.21 -32.61 14.34
N SER A 44 -33.90 -33.82 14.81
CA SER A 44 -33.29 -34.82 13.92
C SER A 44 -34.29 -35.23 12.82
N SER A 45 -33.81 -35.57 11.62
CA SER A 45 -34.69 -35.99 10.51
C SER A 45 -35.60 -37.18 10.87
N ASN A 46 -35.15 -38.06 11.77
CA ASN A 46 -35.92 -39.22 12.23
C ASN A 46 -37.08 -38.83 13.16
N GLU A 47 -37.00 -37.64 13.77
CA GLU A 47 -37.97 -37.10 14.72
C GLU A 47 -38.81 -35.96 14.13
N ASN A 48 -38.53 -35.57 12.88
CA ASN A 48 -39.31 -34.56 12.17
C ASN A 48 -40.56 -35.23 11.54
N PRO A 49 -41.78 -34.99 12.05
CA PRO A 49 -42.98 -35.60 11.47
C PRO A 49 -43.23 -35.17 10.01
N ALA A 50 -42.74 -34.00 9.59
CA ALA A 50 -42.85 -33.54 8.21
C ALA A 50 -42.05 -34.41 7.22
N ASP A 51 -41.01 -35.11 7.70
CA ASP A 51 -40.22 -36.01 6.86
C ASP A 51 -40.97 -37.30 6.50
N LEU A 52 -41.97 -37.70 7.30
CA LEU A 52 -42.78 -38.87 7.00
C LEU A 52 -43.59 -38.70 5.72
N ILE A 53 -44.07 -37.49 5.44
CA ILE A 53 -44.85 -37.21 4.23
C ILE A 53 -43.97 -36.84 3.03
N SER A 54 -42.75 -36.37 3.26
CA SER A 54 -41.82 -36.01 2.18
C SER A 54 -41.11 -37.23 1.58
N ARG A 55 -41.00 -38.34 2.33
CA ARG A 55 -40.28 -39.57 1.93
C ARG A 55 -41.17 -40.71 1.43
N GLU A 56 -42.26 -40.38 0.73
CA GLU A 56 -43.14 -41.35 0.03
C GLU A 56 -43.75 -42.45 0.93
N LEU A 57 -44.31 -42.07 2.08
CA LEU A 57 -45.10 -43.01 2.88
C LEU A 57 -46.50 -43.19 2.23
N ASN A 58 -46.96 -44.44 2.11
CA ASN A 58 -48.32 -44.69 1.64
C ASN A 58 -49.34 -44.13 2.64
N ALA A 59 -50.45 -43.58 2.13
CA ALA A 59 -51.49 -42.97 2.97
C ALA A 59 -52.07 -43.94 4.01
N SER A 60 -52.08 -45.24 3.72
CA SER A 60 -52.50 -46.31 4.65
C SER A 60 -51.60 -46.40 5.89
N ASP A 61 -50.31 -46.12 5.73
CA ASP A 61 -49.30 -46.38 6.73
C ASP A 61 -49.19 -45.21 7.73
N ILE A 62 -49.67 -44.02 7.35
CA ILE A 62 -49.71 -42.81 8.20
C ILE A 62 -50.57 -43.05 9.45
N SER A 63 -51.67 -43.79 9.32
CA SER A 63 -52.57 -44.11 10.43
C SER A 63 -51.86 -44.84 11.57
N SER A 64 -50.79 -45.59 11.25
CA SER A 64 -50.00 -46.33 12.24
C SER A 64 -48.84 -45.53 12.85
N LYS A 65 -48.48 -44.36 12.27
CA LYS A 65 -47.30 -43.60 12.68
C LYS A 65 -47.62 -42.68 13.85
N GLN A 66 -47.20 -43.10 15.04
CA GLN A 66 -47.36 -42.29 16.26
C GLN A 66 -46.68 -40.93 16.14
N LEU A 67 -45.47 -40.85 15.56
CA LEU A 67 -44.72 -39.60 15.40
C LEU A 67 -45.52 -38.50 14.65
N TRP A 68 -46.33 -38.87 13.65
CA TRP A 68 -47.15 -37.91 12.90
C TRP A 68 -48.28 -37.33 13.75
N TRP A 69 -48.98 -38.18 14.49
CA TRP A 69 -50.15 -37.79 15.28
C TRP A 69 -49.81 -37.17 16.64
N HIS A 70 -48.70 -37.59 17.22
CA HIS A 70 -48.35 -37.31 18.61
C HIS A 70 -47.12 -36.41 18.77
N GLY A 71 -46.38 -36.18 17.67
CA GLY A 71 -45.10 -35.48 17.69
C GLY A 71 -43.99 -36.28 18.37
N PRO A 72 -42.74 -35.77 18.33
CA PRO A 72 -41.63 -36.39 19.03
C PRO A 72 -41.74 -36.21 20.56
N ASP A 73 -41.24 -37.19 21.31
CA ASP A 73 -41.39 -37.23 22.77
C ASP A 73 -40.68 -36.08 23.49
N PHE A 74 -39.56 -35.59 22.95
CA PHE A 74 -38.78 -34.49 23.54
C PHE A 74 -39.54 -33.14 23.57
N LEU A 75 -40.65 -32.99 22.83
CA LEU A 75 -41.53 -31.80 22.95
C LEU A 75 -42.34 -31.79 24.25
N ARG A 76 -42.47 -32.94 24.91
CA ARG A 76 -43.19 -33.10 26.19
C ARG A 76 -42.27 -32.99 27.39
N GLU A 77 -40.96 -33.02 27.14
CA GLU A 77 -39.92 -32.89 28.15
C GLU A 77 -39.43 -31.44 28.22
N GLU A 78 -38.94 -31.02 29.38
CA GLU A 78 -38.38 -29.68 29.57
C GLU A 78 -37.01 -29.62 28.86
N LEU A 79 -36.92 -28.86 27.78
CA LEU A 79 -35.74 -28.84 26.92
C LEU A 79 -34.54 -28.17 27.61
N GLU A 80 -33.54 -28.96 27.98
CA GLU A 80 -32.21 -28.43 28.28
C GLU A 80 -31.59 -27.84 27.01
N ALA A 81 -31.08 -26.62 27.12
CA ALA A 81 -30.44 -25.92 26.02
C ALA A 81 -29.18 -26.69 25.59
N ASN A 82 -29.29 -27.49 24.54
CA ASN A 82 -28.13 -28.13 23.93
C ASN A 82 -27.48 -27.11 22.98
N PRO A 83 -26.28 -26.56 23.29
CA PRO A 83 -25.54 -25.77 22.33
C PRO A 83 -25.06 -26.74 21.24
N ILE A 84 -25.86 -26.87 20.19
CA ILE A 84 -25.47 -27.58 18.97
C ILE A 84 -24.12 -27.02 18.56
N GLY A 85 -23.18 -27.91 18.17
CA GLY A 85 -21.79 -27.59 17.84
C GLY A 85 -21.67 -26.60 16.68
N PHE A 86 -21.97 -25.33 16.95
CA PHE A 86 -22.02 -24.22 16.01
C PHE A 86 -20.68 -24.07 15.29
N GLU A 87 -19.58 -24.31 16.02
CA GLU A 87 -18.21 -24.31 15.50
C GLU A 87 -18.00 -25.30 14.34
N ARG A 88 -18.65 -26.47 14.40
CA ARG A 88 -18.52 -27.51 13.36
C ARG A 88 -19.26 -27.12 12.08
N ILE A 89 -20.42 -26.45 12.21
CA ILE A 89 -21.24 -26.02 11.07
C ILE A 89 -20.65 -24.78 10.41
N THR A 90 -20.10 -23.83 11.19
CA THR A 90 -19.47 -22.62 10.62
C THR A 90 -18.20 -22.91 9.83
N SER A 91 -17.62 -24.11 10.01
CA SER A 91 -16.44 -24.58 9.29
C SER A 91 -16.81 -25.38 8.03
N ASP A 92 -18.10 -25.64 7.79
CA ASP A 92 -18.57 -26.43 6.65
C ASP A 92 -18.42 -25.66 5.32
N SER A 93 -17.97 -26.35 4.28
CA SER A 93 -17.71 -25.74 2.98
C SER A 93 -18.96 -25.19 2.29
N ASP A 94 -20.12 -25.84 2.46
CA ASP A 94 -21.38 -25.42 1.84
C ASP A 94 -21.97 -24.21 2.58
N TYR A 95 -21.76 -24.14 3.90
CA TYR A 95 -22.07 -22.94 4.68
C TYR A 95 -21.22 -21.74 4.22
N LEU A 96 -19.90 -21.93 4.08
CA LEU A 96 -18.98 -20.85 3.69
C LEU A 96 -19.23 -20.32 2.27
N LYS A 97 -19.62 -21.20 1.32
CA LYS A 97 -19.97 -20.80 -0.05
C LYS A 97 -21.10 -19.78 -0.11
N GLU A 98 -22.01 -19.80 0.85
CA GLU A 98 -23.20 -18.95 0.89
C GLU A 98 -22.99 -17.60 1.58
N LEU A 99 -21.76 -17.32 2.00
CA LEU A 99 -21.35 -16.01 2.50
C LEU A 99 -21.04 -15.07 1.35
N LYS A 100 -21.33 -13.78 1.55
CA LYS A 100 -20.85 -12.76 0.62
C LYS A 100 -19.32 -12.72 0.67
N PRO A 101 -18.62 -12.76 -0.48
CA PRO A 101 -17.18 -12.58 -0.48
C PRO A 101 -16.84 -11.19 0.06
N ALA A 102 -15.84 -11.10 0.93
CA ALA A 102 -15.24 -9.84 1.31
C ALA A 102 -14.43 -9.33 0.10
N ILE A 103 -15.05 -8.53 -0.76
CA ILE A 103 -14.36 -7.89 -1.88
C ILE A 103 -13.62 -6.68 -1.32
N VAL A 104 -12.33 -6.83 -1.07
CA VAL A 104 -11.43 -5.70 -0.79
C VAL A 104 -10.96 -5.16 -2.13
N LEU A 105 -11.47 -4.00 -2.53
CA LEU A 105 -10.98 -3.29 -3.72
C LEU A 105 -9.61 -2.69 -3.42
N LEU A 106 -8.54 -3.38 -3.82
CA LEU A 106 -7.19 -2.84 -3.79
C LEU A 106 -6.99 -1.94 -5.02
N THR A 107 -7.29 -0.66 -4.89
CA THR A 107 -6.98 0.32 -5.94
C THR A 107 -5.46 0.55 -6.00
N SER A 108 -4.82 0.05 -7.05
CA SER A 108 -3.46 0.43 -7.42
C SER A 108 -3.48 1.78 -8.14
N CYS A 109 -3.38 2.86 -7.37
CA CYS A 109 -3.04 4.16 -7.96
C CYS A 109 -1.52 4.28 -7.98
N LYS A 110 -0.94 4.63 -9.14
CA LYS A 110 0.43 5.18 -9.19
C LYS A 110 0.40 6.55 -8.52
N PHE A 111 0.46 6.56 -7.19
CA PHE A 111 0.50 7.78 -6.40
C PHE A 111 1.95 8.22 -6.27
N SER A 112 2.36 9.23 -7.03
CA SER A 112 3.61 9.92 -6.76
C SER A 112 3.33 10.98 -5.68
N LEU A 113 3.51 10.57 -4.43
CA LEU A 113 3.35 11.43 -3.27
C LEU A 113 4.17 12.72 -3.39
N ILE A 114 5.32 12.64 -4.07
CA ILE A 114 6.14 13.82 -4.38
C ILE A 114 5.49 14.73 -5.40
N ASP A 115 4.93 14.21 -6.50
CA ASP A 115 4.32 15.07 -7.53
C ASP A 115 3.14 15.86 -6.96
N ASP A 116 2.33 15.23 -6.12
CA ASP A 116 1.19 15.89 -5.48
C ASP A 116 1.60 16.88 -4.38
N LEU A 117 2.68 16.57 -3.65
CA LEU A 117 3.27 17.52 -2.70
C LEU A 117 3.89 18.72 -3.42
N SER A 118 4.58 18.48 -4.53
CA SER A 118 5.21 19.52 -5.35
C SER A 118 4.18 20.48 -5.92
N LYS A 119 3.03 19.96 -6.40
CA LYS A 119 1.88 20.78 -6.83
C LYS A 119 1.27 21.62 -5.71
N ARG A 120 1.40 21.21 -4.45
CA ARG A 120 0.82 21.89 -3.28
C ARG A 120 1.69 23.00 -2.72
N SER A 121 3.01 22.91 -2.85
CA SER A 121 3.93 23.88 -2.23
C SER A 121 5.32 23.84 -2.84
N ASN A 122 5.78 24.98 -3.36
CA ASN A 122 7.16 25.15 -3.87
C ASN A 122 8.19 25.49 -2.76
N ASN A 123 7.79 25.48 -1.48
CA ASN A 123 8.67 25.76 -0.35
C ASN A 123 9.24 24.46 0.25
N TYR A 124 10.55 24.26 0.10
CA TYR A 124 11.28 23.08 0.57
C TYR A 124 11.05 22.78 2.07
N THR A 125 11.23 23.76 2.94
CA THR A 125 11.05 23.59 4.39
C THR A 125 9.60 23.22 4.75
N LYS A 126 8.64 23.82 4.04
CA LYS A 126 7.22 23.49 4.22
C LYS A 126 6.92 22.06 3.78
N LEU A 127 7.51 21.59 2.67
CA LEU A 127 7.38 20.21 2.21
C LEU A 127 7.96 19.21 3.21
N LEU A 128 9.15 19.49 3.75
CA LEU A 128 9.77 18.67 4.78
C LEU A 128 8.87 18.54 6.00
N HIS A 129 8.34 19.66 6.52
CA HIS A 129 7.43 19.61 7.67
C HIS A 129 6.15 18.83 7.37
N ILE A 130 5.54 19.00 6.18
CA ILE A 130 4.36 18.23 5.78
C ILE A 130 4.67 16.73 5.82
N LEU A 131 5.78 16.31 5.19
CA LEU A 131 6.22 14.91 5.17
C LEU A 131 6.50 14.38 6.57
N SER A 132 7.20 15.14 7.42
CA SER A 132 7.47 14.74 8.81
C SER A 132 6.18 14.55 9.60
N TYR A 133 5.17 15.42 9.44
CA TYR A 133 3.87 15.24 10.09
C TYR A 133 3.10 14.04 9.54
N MET A 134 3.21 13.73 8.24
CA MET A 134 2.63 12.50 7.68
C MET A 134 3.27 11.25 8.28
N PHE A 135 4.60 11.20 8.38
CA PHE A 135 5.31 10.08 9.01
C PHE A 135 4.95 9.93 10.49
N ARG A 136 4.91 11.05 11.23
CA ARG A 136 4.47 11.04 12.62
C ARG A 136 3.02 10.55 12.76
N PHE A 137 2.13 10.93 11.86
CA PHE A 137 0.76 10.42 11.86
C PHE A 137 0.72 8.90 11.68
N PHE A 138 1.48 8.36 10.72
CA PHE A 138 1.58 6.91 10.53
C PHE A 138 2.19 6.20 11.75
N HIS A 139 3.25 6.77 12.33
CA HIS A 139 3.85 6.26 13.56
C HIS A 139 2.84 6.21 14.70
N ASN A 140 2.16 7.31 15.00
CA ASN A 140 1.19 7.41 16.09
C ASN A 140 -0.06 6.53 15.87
N SER A 141 -0.44 6.33 14.61
CA SER A 141 -1.56 5.44 14.24
C SER A 141 -1.22 3.96 14.46
N ARG A 142 0.06 3.59 14.29
CA ARG A 142 0.56 2.23 14.53
C ARG A 142 0.93 1.97 16.00
N ASN A 143 1.35 3.01 16.72
CA ASN A 143 1.80 2.95 18.11
C ASN A 143 0.93 3.83 19.03
N PRO A 144 -0.33 3.43 19.32
CA PRO A 144 -1.24 4.27 20.11
C PRO A 144 -0.79 4.48 21.57
N SER A 145 0.07 3.61 22.11
CA SER A 145 0.62 3.68 23.46
C SER A 145 1.81 4.63 23.62
N VAL A 146 2.53 4.95 22.53
CA VAL A 146 3.71 5.83 22.55
C VAL A 146 3.58 6.84 21.42
N LYS A 147 2.88 7.95 21.72
CA LYS A 147 2.59 8.99 20.73
C LYS A 147 3.57 10.16 20.84
N SER A 148 4.08 10.60 19.71
CA SER A 148 4.83 11.84 19.58
C SER A 148 3.85 13.00 19.34
N SER A 149 3.78 13.96 20.27
CA SER A 149 2.87 15.12 20.21
C SER A 149 3.55 16.49 20.31
N CYS A 150 4.85 16.53 20.61
CA CYS A 150 5.63 17.76 20.78
C CYS A 150 6.04 18.39 19.43
N GLN A 151 6.93 19.39 19.43
CA GLN A 151 7.52 19.91 18.18
C GLN A 151 8.25 18.82 17.37
N LEU A 152 8.46 19.07 16.08
CA LEU A 152 9.21 18.16 15.20
C LEU A 152 10.66 18.06 15.68
N ASP A 153 11.15 16.84 15.81
CA ASP A 153 12.54 16.57 16.11
C ASP A 153 13.39 16.59 14.82
N TYR A 154 14.69 16.83 14.97
CA TYR A 154 15.65 16.78 13.85
C TYR A 154 15.61 15.42 13.14
N SER A 155 15.46 14.32 13.89
CA SER A 155 15.40 12.98 13.29
C SER A 155 14.23 12.80 12.33
N GLU A 156 13.06 13.34 12.68
CA GLU A 156 11.84 13.27 11.84
C GLU A 156 11.94 14.15 10.60
N VAL A 157 12.60 15.31 10.71
CA VAL A 157 12.87 16.18 9.56
C VAL A 157 13.89 15.54 8.64
N ASN A 158 14.95 14.96 9.19
CA ASN A 158 15.98 14.26 8.42
C ASN A 158 15.44 12.99 7.73
N GLU A 159 14.53 12.25 8.38
CA GLU A 159 13.86 11.11 7.74
C GLU A 159 12.98 11.55 6.56
N ALA A 160 12.22 12.63 6.73
CA ALA A 160 11.44 13.24 5.65
C ALA A 160 12.32 13.71 4.50
N GLU A 161 13.45 14.35 4.79
CA GLU A 161 14.43 14.81 3.80
C GLU A 161 15.04 13.65 3.01
N LEU A 162 15.50 12.61 3.71
CA LEU A 162 16.03 11.42 3.06
C LEU A 162 14.98 10.71 2.20
N CYS A 163 13.73 10.66 2.64
CA CYS A 163 12.65 10.08 1.85
C CYS A 163 12.39 10.89 0.57
N LEU A 164 12.36 12.23 0.69
CA LEU A 164 12.15 13.13 -0.43
C LEU A 164 13.28 12.97 -1.47
N ILE A 165 14.54 12.99 -1.02
CA ILE A 165 15.71 12.82 -1.88
C ILE A 165 15.67 11.47 -2.58
N LYS A 166 15.40 10.37 -1.86
CA LYS A 166 15.36 9.03 -2.46
C LYS A 166 14.29 8.90 -3.54
N ASN A 167 13.11 9.48 -3.33
CA ASN A 167 12.05 9.43 -4.32
C ASN A 167 12.35 10.32 -5.53
N LEU A 168 12.94 11.51 -5.33
CA LEU A 168 13.42 12.35 -6.43
C LEU A 168 14.50 11.63 -7.24
N GLN A 169 15.45 10.98 -6.56
CA GLN A 169 16.48 10.17 -7.20
C GLN A 169 15.87 8.99 -7.97
N ALA A 170 14.90 8.28 -7.38
CA ALA A 170 14.21 7.18 -8.04
C ALA A 170 13.46 7.61 -9.31
N SER A 171 12.95 8.85 -9.34
CA SER A 171 12.30 9.41 -10.52
C SER A 171 13.27 9.96 -11.55
N ALA A 172 14.32 10.66 -11.12
CA ALA A 172 15.25 11.35 -12.02
C ALA A 172 16.32 10.42 -12.60
N PHE A 173 16.76 9.42 -11.81
CA PHE A 173 17.84 8.49 -12.15
C PHE A 173 17.33 7.05 -12.19
N GLN A 174 16.10 6.85 -12.70
CA GLN A 174 15.46 5.54 -12.68
C GLN A 174 16.33 4.50 -13.41
N GLU A 175 16.83 4.85 -14.60
CA GLU A 175 17.64 3.94 -15.43
C GLU A 175 18.97 3.59 -14.75
N GLU A 176 19.65 4.56 -14.14
CA GLU A 176 20.92 4.37 -13.44
C GLU A 176 20.72 3.56 -12.17
N ILE A 177 19.65 3.79 -11.40
CA ILE A 177 19.34 3.01 -10.21
C ILE A 177 19.00 1.57 -10.59
N GLU A 178 18.21 1.36 -11.64
CA GLU A 178 17.92 0.03 -12.17
C GLU A 178 19.19 -0.65 -12.69
N PHE A 179 20.04 0.09 -13.40
CA PHE A 179 21.33 -0.40 -13.89
C PHE A 179 22.25 -0.77 -12.74
N LEU A 180 22.38 0.04 -11.70
CA LEU A 180 23.19 -0.23 -10.51
C LEU A 180 22.64 -1.42 -9.71
N ALA A 181 21.31 -1.54 -9.61
CA ALA A 181 20.67 -2.68 -8.95
C ALA A 181 20.94 -3.99 -9.71
N LYS A 182 20.90 -3.97 -11.05
CA LYS A 182 21.21 -5.12 -11.92
C LYS A 182 22.72 -5.41 -11.99
N SER A 183 23.56 -4.38 -11.95
CA SER A 183 25.03 -4.47 -12.12
C SER A 183 25.79 -4.79 -10.83
N SER A 184 25.09 -4.99 -9.71
CA SER A 184 25.70 -5.36 -8.42
C SER A 184 26.41 -6.74 -8.44
N CYS A 185 26.45 -7.42 -9.59
CA CYS A 185 27.24 -8.64 -9.83
C CYS A 185 28.69 -8.37 -10.27
N ASN A 186 29.06 -7.22 -10.87
CA ASN A 186 30.40 -7.08 -11.51
C ASN A 186 31.20 -5.80 -11.18
N SER A 187 30.67 -4.84 -10.43
CA SER A 187 31.43 -3.66 -10.01
C SER A 187 32.04 -3.88 -8.62
N LYS A 188 33.37 -4.04 -8.55
CA LYS A 188 34.10 -4.06 -7.27
C LYS A 188 33.82 -2.75 -6.52
N LYS A 189 32.98 -2.79 -5.47
CA LYS A 189 32.83 -1.69 -4.52
C LYS A 189 34.16 -1.50 -3.77
N SER A 190 35.01 -0.63 -4.30
CA SER A 190 36.26 -0.21 -3.68
C SER A 190 35.97 0.97 -2.75
N PHE A 191 36.02 0.75 -1.43
CA PHE A 191 36.03 1.86 -0.48
C PHE A 191 37.36 2.61 -0.60
N MET A 192 37.34 3.93 -0.38
CA MET A 192 38.58 4.71 -0.29
C MET A 192 39.43 4.17 0.87
N PRO A 193 40.73 3.89 0.67
CA PRO A 193 41.59 3.45 1.75
C PRO A 193 41.60 4.48 2.90
N PRO A 194 41.49 4.03 4.17
CA PRO A 194 41.57 4.93 5.31
C PRO A 194 42.91 5.68 5.29
N ARG A 195 42.86 7.01 5.47
CA ARG A 195 44.00 7.95 5.42
C ARG A 195 44.61 8.24 4.04
N ALA A 196 43.87 8.01 2.95
CA ALA A 196 44.26 8.46 1.61
C ALA A 196 43.29 9.53 1.07
N PRO A 197 43.33 10.79 1.58
CA PRO A 197 42.43 11.85 1.09
C PRO A 197 42.71 12.22 -0.38
N ASN A 198 43.92 11.93 -0.89
CA ASN A 198 44.31 12.17 -2.27
C ASN A 198 43.47 11.37 -3.29
N VAL A 199 42.98 10.16 -2.95
CA VAL A 199 42.07 9.42 -3.85
C VAL A 199 40.66 10.03 -3.92
N GLY A 200 40.35 10.96 -3.01
CA GLY A 200 39.14 11.77 -3.02
C GLY A 200 39.27 13.09 -3.80
N GLY A 201 40.49 13.48 -4.17
CA GLY A 201 40.80 14.86 -4.58
C GLY A 201 40.06 15.34 -5.83
N LEU A 202 39.80 14.44 -6.80
CA LEU A 202 39.08 14.81 -8.03
C LEU A 202 37.61 15.16 -7.73
N TRP A 203 36.92 14.32 -6.94
CA TRP A 203 35.54 14.55 -6.55
C TRP A 203 35.42 15.78 -5.65
N GLU A 204 36.37 15.99 -4.74
CA GLU A 204 36.45 17.17 -3.87
C GLU A 204 36.65 18.46 -4.67
N ALA A 205 37.50 18.44 -5.70
CA ALA A 205 37.69 19.58 -6.62
C ALA A 205 36.42 19.87 -7.43
N GLY A 206 35.69 18.83 -7.85
CA GLY A 206 34.38 18.96 -8.49
C GLY A 206 33.34 19.62 -7.57
N VAL A 207 33.19 19.11 -6.34
CA VAL A 207 32.29 19.69 -5.33
C VAL A 207 32.66 21.13 -5.00
N LYS A 208 33.95 21.45 -4.92
CA LYS A 208 34.44 22.82 -4.69
C LYS A 208 34.04 23.76 -5.84
N SER A 209 34.19 23.31 -7.09
CA SER A 209 33.82 24.08 -8.28
C SER A 209 32.31 24.32 -8.37
N PHE A 210 31.50 23.28 -8.11
CA PHE A 210 30.05 23.41 -8.04
C PHE A 210 29.61 24.43 -6.98
N LYS A 211 30.12 24.31 -5.74
CA LYS A 211 29.80 25.24 -4.65
C LYS A 211 30.20 26.68 -4.96
N PHE A 212 31.30 26.88 -5.69
CA PHE A 212 31.74 28.21 -6.11
C PHE A 212 30.70 28.90 -7.01
N TYR A 213 30.20 28.20 -8.04
CA TYR A 213 29.18 28.76 -8.94
C TYR A 213 27.83 28.89 -8.25
N LEU A 214 27.43 27.88 -7.46
CA LEU A 214 26.16 27.92 -6.73
C LEU A 214 26.08 29.12 -5.79
N LYS A 215 27.13 29.40 -5.02
CA LYS A 215 27.17 30.57 -4.13
C LYS A 215 27.06 31.90 -4.89
N ARG A 216 27.64 32.01 -6.09
CA ARG A 216 27.58 33.21 -6.93
C ARG A 216 26.22 33.39 -7.61
N ALA A 217 25.59 32.29 -8.04
CA ALA A 217 24.29 32.31 -8.69
C ALA A 217 23.14 32.53 -7.69
N VAL A 218 23.21 31.89 -6.52
CA VAL A 218 22.13 31.90 -5.52
C VAL A 218 22.24 33.04 -4.51
N GLY A 219 23.45 33.31 -4.00
CA GLY A 219 23.66 34.29 -2.94
C GLY A 219 22.73 34.06 -1.73
N ASN A 220 21.99 35.11 -1.34
CA ASN A 220 20.98 35.09 -0.27
C ASN A 220 19.53 35.15 -0.80
N LEU A 221 19.32 34.88 -2.09
CA LEU A 221 18.00 34.99 -2.71
C LEU A 221 17.08 33.86 -2.23
N LYS A 222 15.81 34.19 -1.96
CA LYS A 222 14.76 33.18 -1.78
C LYS A 222 14.24 32.82 -3.17
N MET A 223 14.48 31.60 -3.60
CA MET A 223 14.08 31.10 -4.91
C MET A 223 13.10 29.95 -4.80
N THR A 224 12.28 29.81 -5.84
CA THR A 224 11.38 28.68 -6.05
C THR A 224 12.15 27.44 -6.48
N LEU A 225 11.51 26.27 -6.39
CA LEU A 225 12.12 25.00 -6.79
C LEU A 225 12.49 24.98 -8.29
N GLU A 226 11.66 25.57 -9.15
CA GLU A 226 11.93 25.65 -10.60
C GLU A 226 13.16 26.52 -10.89
N GLU A 227 13.27 27.68 -10.24
CA GLU A 227 14.44 28.56 -10.34
C GLU A 227 15.71 27.86 -9.84
N PHE A 228 15.59 27.13 -8.72
CA PHE A 228 16.71 26.37 -8.15
C PHE A 228 17.20 25.24 -9.07
N LEU A 229 16.28 24.45 -9.62
CA LEU A 229 16.62 23.39 -10.57
C LEU A 229 17.25 23.96 -11.83
N THR A 230 16.71 25.06 -12.35
CA THR A 230 17.26 25.75 -13.52
C THR A 230 18.71 26.16 -13.28
N ILE A 231 19.01 26.74 -12.11
CA ILE A 231 20.37 27.14 -11.74
C ILE A 231 21.29 25.93 -11.64
N ILE A 232 20.84 24.82 -11.05
CA ILE A 232 21.64 23.59 -10.97
C ILE A 232 21.98 23.08 -12.38
N THR A 233 21.00 22.98 -13.28
CA THR A 233 21.21 22.52 -14.66
C THR A 233 22.16 23.44 -15.42
N GLN A 234 22.09 24.76 -15.21
CA GLN A 234 23.03 25.71 -15.80
C GLN A 234 24.46 25.52 -15.27
N ILE A 235 24.62 25.33 -13.96
CA ILE A 235 25.93 25.09 -13.35
C ILE A 235 26.52 23.77 -13.84
N GLU A 236 25.72 22.72 -13.95
CA GLU A 236 26.12 21.44 -14.53
C GLU A 236 26.62 21.63 -15.97
N GLY A 237 25.85 22.33 -16.81
CA GLY A 237 26.25 22.66 -18.18
C GLY A 237 27.60 23.38 -18.23
N ILE A 238 27.80 24.40 -17.40
CA ILE A 238 29.06 25.15 -17.30
C ILE A 238 30.24 24.26 -16.89
N LEU A 239 30.03 23.36 -15.92
CA LEU A 239 31.10 22.46 -15.47
C LEU A 239 31.47 21.46 -16.55
N ASN A 240 30.50 20.94 -17.29
CA ASN A 240 30.73 19.96 -18.34
C ASN A 240 31.21 20.59 -19.66
N SER A 241 30.98 21.89 -19.88
CA SER A 241 31.51 22.64 -21.03
C SER A 241 32.89 23.25 -20.76
N ARG A 242 33.44 23.12 -19.53
CA ARG A 242 34.71 23.75 -19.17
C ARG A 242 35.91 22.99 -19.77
N PRO A 243 36.87 23.67 -20.41
CA PRO A 243 38.13 23.07 -20.84
C PRO A 243 38.87 22.34 -19.72
N ILE A 244 39.29 21.09 -19.99
CA ILE A 244 40.14 20.30 -19.08
C ILE A 244 41.61 20.72 -19.25
N THR A 245 41.98 21.12 -20.46
CA THR A 245 43.30 21.65 -20.80
C THR A 245 43.24 23.17 -20.96
N PRO A 246 44.37 23.88 -20.78
CA PRO A 246 44.47 25.28 -21.21
C PRO A 246 44.06 25.40 -22.68
N LEU A 247 43.38 26.50 -23.01
CA LEU A 247 43.12 26.85 -24.40
C LEU A 247 44.45 27.15 -25.07
N SER A 248 44.68 26.55 -26.24
CA SER A 248 45.82 26.91 -27.08
C SER A 248 45.57 28.26 -27.75
N GLU A 249 46.65 28.98 -28.03
CA GLU A 249 46.63 30.22 -28.81
C GLU A 249 46.81 29.96 -30.32
N ASP A 250 47.09 28.70 -30.71
CA ASP A 250 47.25 28.30 -32.10
C ASP A 250 45.88 28.15 -32.81
N ILE A 251 45.78 28.69 -34.02
CA ILE A 251 44.55 28.70 -34.83
C ILE A 251 44.32 27.31 -35.47
N ASP A 252 45.39 26.54 -35.67
CA ASP A 252 45.33 25.20 -36.26
C ASP A 252 45.14 24.08 -35.21
N ASP A 253 45.02 24.43 -33.93
CA ASP A 253 44.84 23.46 -32.85
C ASP A 253 43.41 22.90 -32.79
N LEU A 254 43.32 21.62 -32.40
CA LEU A 254 42.06 20.89 -32.30
C LEU A 254 41.15 21.47 -31.21
N GLU A 255 39.83 21.24 -31.36
CA GLU A 255 38.82 21.70 -30.41
C GLU A 255 39.14 21.27 -28.96
N VAL A 256 38.98 22.21 -28.02
CA VAL A 256 39.42 22.01 -26.64
C VAL A 256 38.62 20.91 -25.93
N LEU A 257 39.34 19.98 -25.29
CA LEU A 257 38.70 18.85 -24.64
C LEU A 257 37.97 19.28 -23.36
N THR A 258 36.69 18.92 -23.26
CA THR A 258 35.81 19.21 -22.11
C THR A 258 35.22 17.91 -21.56
N PRO A 259 34.73 17.88 -20.30
CA PRO A 259 34.04 16.70 -19.78
C PRO A 259 32.85 16.26 -20.63
N GLY A 260 32.16 17.22 -21.27
CA GLY A 260 31.06 16.95 -22.21
C GLY A 260 31.46 16.02 -23.36
N HIS A 261 32.69 16.13 -23.88
CA HIS A 261 33.18 15.23 -24.93
C HIS A 261 33.18 13.77 -24.50
N PHE A 262 33.48 13.47 -23.23
CA PHE A 262 33.46 12.11 -22.71
C PHE A 262 32.05 11.60 -22.42
N LEU A 263 31.12 12.50 -22.06
CA LEU A 263 29.76 12.13 -21.69
C LEU A 263 28.86 11.92 -22.91
N ILE A 264 28.97 12.77 -23.93
CA ILE A 264 28.06 12.77 -25.09
C ILE A 264 28.77 12.72 -26.45
N GLY A 265 30.11 12.59 -26.47
CA GLY A 265 30.90 12.51 -27.70
C GLY A 265 31.09 13.84 -28.44
N ARG A 266 30.62 14.95 -27.87
CA ARG A 266 30.66 16.30 -28.47
C ARG A 266 30.70 17.39 -27.38
N PRO A 267 31.10 18.63 -27.69
CA PRO A 267 31.03 19.71 -26.71
C PRO A 267 29.58 20.03 -26.34
N ILE A 268 29.34 20.31 -25.05
CA ILE A 268 28.06 20.85 -24.58
C ILE A 268 28.09 22.35 -24.85
N THR A 269 27.47 22.79 -25.94
CA THR A 269 27.31 24.21 -26.28
C THR A 269 26.10 24.77 -25.51
N SER A 270 26.29 25.90 -24.83
CA SER A 270 25.27 26.51 -23.96
C SER A 270 24.18 27.29 -24.72
N ILE A 271 24.13 27.19 -26.04
CA ILE A 271 23.16 27.91 -26.87
C ILE A 271 22.13 26.90 -27.36
N SER A 272 20.92 26.97 -26.79
CA SER A 272 19.75 26.33 -27.37
C SER A 272 19.48 26.98 -28.73
N GLU A 273 19.79 26.29 -29.83
CA GLU A 273 19.23 26.66 -31.12
C GLU A 273 17.71 26.47 -31.04
N LEU A 274 16.99 27.60 -31.00
CA LEU A 274 15.55 27.62 -31.19
C LEU A 274 15.29 27.13 -32.63
N SER A 275 14.76 25.91 -32.74
CA SER A 275 14.10 25.43 -33.96
C SER A 275 12.59 25.52 -33.81
#